data_AF-A0A920PD09-F1
#
_entry.id   AF-A0A920PD09-F1
#
_cell.length_a   1.000
_cell.length_b   1.000
_cell.length_c   1.000
_cell.angle_alpha   90.00
_cell.angle_beta   90.00
_cell.angle_gamma   90.00
#
_symmetry.space_group_name_H-M   'P 1'
#
loop_
_entity.id
_entity.type
_entity.pdbx_description
1 polymer ?
#
loop_
_entity_poly.entity_id
_entity_poly.type
_entity_poly.pdbx_seq_one_letter_code
_entity_poly.pdbx_strand_id
1 'polypeptide(L)'
;MEEKSGSGKADQIVNKIRELLSKSLKNLKMEKMGEAADFAFDAYLTYEKIESNIITRDKPLGLKLESAFGRYRGAIKEGAPLENVEKIQDEILLDLSKGLKLVKNEVSFSGLFIQSFSIIVREGFETILIIAALISFLRKSKNDAHVKNIHIGVMGGILASFLTAYAVHEVSN
;
A
#
# COMPACT_ATOMS: atom_id res chain seq x y z
N MET A 1 4.95 2.16 14.77
CA MET A 1 5.89 3.10 14.12
C MET A 1 6.50 2.54 12.81
N GLU A 2 5.94 1.49 12.20
CA GLU A 2 6.50 0.87 10.97
C GLU A 2 5.93 1.41 9.64
N GLU A 3 4.87 2.22 9.68
CA GLU A 3 4.13 2.68 8.49
C GLU A 3 4.93 3.60 7.54
N LYS A 4 5.98 4.27 8.02
CA LYS A 4 6.82 5.14 7.19
C LYS A 4 7.83 4.40 6.30
N SER A 5 8.09 3.12 6.57
CA SER A 5 9.22 2.40 5.94
C SER A 5 8.94 2.00 4.48
N GLY A 6 7.77 1.44 4.18
CA GLY A 6 7.44 0.89 2.85
C GLY A 6 7.19 1.95 1.77
N SER A 7 6.27 2.90 2.02
CA SER A 7 6.01 3.99 1.07
C SER A 7 7.23 4.90 0.90
N GLY A 8 7.93 5.22 1.99
CA GLY A 8 9.14 6.04 1.94
C GLY A 8 10.25 5.36 1.11
N LYS A 9 10.39 4.04 1.20
CA LYS A 9 11.34 3.27 0.40
C LYS A 9 10.98 3.25 -1.09
N ALA A 10 9.70 3.09 -1.44
CA ALA A 10 9.24 3.16 -2.83
C ALA A 10 9.51 4.55 -3.44
N ASP A 11 9.20 5.62 -2.71
CA ASP A 11 9.49 7.00 -3.11
C ASP A 11 11.01 7.21 -3.31
N GLN A 12 11.85 6.69 -2.40
CA GLN A 12 13.32 6.76 -2.52
C GLN A 12 13.85 6.02 -3.75
N ILE A 13 13.37 4.79 -4.01
CA ILE A 13 13.77 3.99 -5.18
C ILE A 13 13.41 4.74 -6.46
N VAL A 14 12.17 5.22 -6.59
CA VAL A 14 11.71 5.94 -7.78
C VAL A 14 12.48 7.24 -8.00
N ASN A 15 12.76 8.01 -6.94
CA ASN A 15 13.58 9.21 -7.05
C ASN A 15 15.01 8.89 -7.50
N LYS A 16 15.58 7.75 -7.04
CA LYS A 16 16.90 7.32 -7.49
C LYS A 16 16.91 6.94 -8.98
N ILE A 17 15.88 6.25 -9.46
CA ILE A 17 15.72 5.92 -10.89
C ILE A 17 15.69 7.21 -11.73
N ARG A 18 14.89 8.21 -11.30
CA ARG A 18 14.81 9.51 -11.98
C ARG A 18 16.16 10.23 -12.06
N GLU A 19 16.93 10.20 -10.96
CA GLU A 19 18.28 10.77 -10.91
C GLU A 19 19.22 10.08 -11.91
N LEU A 20 19.19 8.74 -11.96
CA LEU A 20 20.04 7.95 -12.85
C LEU A 20 19.69 8.15 -14.33
N LEU A 21 18.41 8.19 -14.68
CA LEU A 21 17.96 8.51 -16.04
C LEU A 21 18.41 9.93 -16.46
N SER A 22 18.26 10.91 -15.56
CA SER A 22 18.74 12.28 -15.81
C SER A 22 20.26 12.32 -16.05
N LYS A 23 21.06 11.57 -15.27
CA LYS A 23 22.51 11.45 -15.49
C LYS A 23 22.85 10.75 -16.80
N SER A 24 22.11 9.71 -17.16
CA SER A 24 22.26 9.01 -18.43
C SER A 24 22.07 9.97 -19.60
N LEU A 25 20.96 10.70 -19.63
CA LEU A 25 20.65 11.67 -20.68
C LEU A 25 21.67 12.82 -20.74
N LYS A 26 22.10 13.33 -19.58
CA LYS A 26 23.13 14.38 -19.50
C LYS A 26 24.45 13.92 -20.13
N ASN A 27 24.88 12.69 -19.85
CA ASN A 27 26.11 12.15 -20.44
C ASN A 27 25.97 11.88 -21.95
N LEU A 28 24.78 11.46 -22.40
CA LEU A 28 24.51 11.32 -23.83
C LEU A 28 24.66 12.66 -24.56
N LYS A 29 24.16 13.76 -23.97
CA LYS A 29 24.32 15.13 -24.51
C LYS A 29 25.78 15.61 -24.51
N MET A 30 26.63 15.01 -23.68
CA MET A 30 28.07 15.26 -23.64
C MET A 30 28.86 14.28 -24.52
N GLU A 31 28.18 13.53 -25.41
CA GLU A 31 28.76 12.51 -26.29
C GLU A 31 29.47 11.35 -25.55
N LYS A 32 29.22 11.19 -24.25
CA LYS A 32 29.76 10.14 -23.40
C LYS A 32 28.83 8.93 -23.39
N MET A 33 28.74 8.23 -24.53
CA MET A 33 27.77 7.13 -24.69
C MET A 33 27.98 5.95 -23.73
N GLY A 34 29.23 5.62 -23.38
CA GLY A 34 29.54 4.58 -22.40
C GLY A 34 28.94 4.89 -21.03
N GLU A 35 29.28 6.06 -20.48
CA GLU A 35 28.74 6.53 -19.19
C GLU A 35 27.20 6.65 -19.23
N ALA A 36 26.63 7.11 -20.36
CA ALA A 36 25.19 7.18 -20.54
C ALA A 36 24.52 5.81 -20.47
N ALA A 37 25.11 4.79 -21.10
CA ALA A 37 24.61 3.42 -21.09
C ALA A 37 24.77 2.73 -19.71
N ASP A 38 25.81 3.08 -18.95
CA ASP A 38 26.03 2.59 -17.59
C ASP A 38 24.98 3.15 -16.64
N PHE A 39 24.73 4.47 -16.66
CA PHE A 39 23.66 5.07 -15.85
C PHE A 39 22.27 4.56 -16.24
N ALA A 40 22.03 4.26 -17.52
CA ALA A 40 20.79 3.63 -17.99
C ALA A 40 20.61 2.23 -17.38
N PHE A 41 21.70 1.45 -17.30
CA PHE A 41 21.69 0.13 -16.70
C PHE A 41 21.51 0.19 -15.18
N ASP A 42 22.17 1.11 -14.49
CA ASP A 42 21.97 1.34 -13.06
C ASP A 42 20.53 1.72 -12.73
N ALA A 43 19.89 2.51 -13.59
CA ALA A 43 18.47 2.87 -13.45
C ALA A 43 17.58 1.62 -13.53
N TYR A 44 17.86 0.73 -14.48
CA TYR A 44 17.17 -0.55 -14.62
C TYR A 44 17.37 -1.46 -13.40
N LEU A 45 18.61 -1.65 -12.91
CA LEU A 45 18.88 -2.43 -11.69
C LEU A 45 18.20 -1.85 -10.45
N THR A 46 18.01 -0.52 -10.42
CA THR A 46 17.26 0.14 -9.35
C THR A 46 15.76 -0.12 -9.48
N TYR A 47 15.23 -0.19 -10.71
CA TYR A 47 13.84 -0.56 -10.98
C TYR A 47 13.51 -2.01 -10.57
N GLU A 48 14.40 -2.98 -10.77
CA GLU A 48 14.19 -4.38 -10.33
C GLU A 48 13.81 -4.49 -8.84
N LYS A 49 14.26 -3.54 -8.00
CA LYS A 49 13.94 -3.50 -6.56
C LYS A 49 12.47 -3.19 -6.24
N ILE A 50 11.72 -2.62 -7.19
CA ILE A 50 10.30 -2.27 -7.04
C ILE A 50 9.40 -2.95 -8.08
N GLU A 51 10.00 -3.58 -9.10
CA GLU A 51 9.30 -4.27 -10.19
C GLU A 51 8.24 -5.24 -9.70
N SER A 52 8.60 -6.15 -8.79
CA SER A 52 7.66 -7.16 -8.26
C SER A 52 6.43 -6.51 -7.61
N ASN A 53 6.61 -5.40 -6.89
CA ASN A 53 5.50 -4.66 -6.29
C ASN A 53 4.57 -4.07 -7.35
N ILE A 54 5.11 -3.61 -8.48
CA ILE A 54 4.33 -3.08 -9.60
C ILE A 54 3.64 -4.24 -10.33
N ILE A 55 4.35 -5.30 -10.70
CA ILE A 55 3.80 -6.46 -11.42
C ILE A 55 2.65 -7.12 -10.66
N THR A 56 2.78 -7.23 -9.33
CA THR A 56 1.73 -7.79 -8.47
C THR A 56 0.43 -7.00 -8.54
N ARG A 57 0.51 -5.69 -8.81
CA ARG A 57 -0.65 -4.77 -8.89
C ARG A 57 -1.13 -4.55 -10.31
N ASP A 58 -0.20 -4.46 -11.26
CA ASP A 58 -0.43 -4.23 -12.68
C ASP A 58 0.71 -4.87 -13.49
N LYS A 59 0.50 -6.14 -13.85
CA LYS A 59 1.45 -6.93 -14.64
C LYS A 59 1.73 -6.31 -16.02
N PRO A 60 0.72 -5.88 -16.80
CA PRO A 60 0.97 -5.17 -18.06
C PRO A 60 1.89 -3.95 -17.91
N LEU A 61 1.68 -3.12 -16.88
CA LEU A 61 2.53 -1.96 -16.63
C LEU A 61 3.97 -2.33 -16.29
N GLY A 62 4.17 -3.35 -15.44
CA GLY A 62 5.51 -3.82 -15.07
C GLY A 62 6.30 -4.33 -16.29
N LEU A 63 5.68 -5.16 -17.13
CA LEU A 63 6.30 -5.64 -18.37
C LEU A 63 6.58 -4.51 -19.37
N LYS A 64 5.70 -3.50 -19.42
CA LYS A 64 5.91 -2.32 -20.26
C LYS A 64 7.14 -1.52 -19.81
N LEU A 65 7.30 -1.32 -18.50
CA LEU A 65 8.47 -0.65 -17.92
C LEU A 65 9.76 -1.43 -18.20
N GLU A 66 9.77 -2.73 -17.95
CA GLU A 66 10.92 -3.61 -18.25
C GLU A 66 11.35 -3.46 -19.71
N SER A 67 10.40 -3.57 -20.65
CA SER A 67 10.66 -3.38 -22.08
C SER A 67 11.19 -1.97 -22.39
N ALA A 68 10.62 -0.93 -21.78
CA ALA A 68 11.04 0.45 -22.00
C ALA A 68 12.49 0.71 -21.53
N PHE A 69 12.90 0.17 -20.38
CA PHE A 69 14.29 0.24 -19.94
C PHE A 69 15.25 -0.48 -20.91
N GLY A 70 14.86 -1.65 -21.42
CA GLY A 70 15.61 -2.36 -22.45
C GLY A 70 15.80 -1.53 -23.72
N ARG A 71 14.71 -0.94 -24.23
CA ARG A 71 14.74 -0.05 -25.41
C ARG A 71 15.59 1.20 -25.16
N TYR A 72 15.47 1.82 -23.99
CA TYR A 72 16.23 3.00 -23.62
C TYR A 72 17.74 2.75 -23.68
N ARG A 73 18.20 1.66 -23.06
CA ARG A 73 19.61 1.26 -23.10
C ARG A 73 20.07 0.88 -24.50
N GLY A 74 19.25 0.15 -25.26
CA GLY A 74 19.54 -0.21 -26.64
C GLY A 74 19.73 1.02 -27.53
N ALA A 75 18.80 1.96 -27.48
CA ALA A 75 18.84 3.21 -28.25
C ALA A 75 20.10 4.03 -27.96
N ILE A 76 20.56 4.09 -26.71
CA ILE A 76 21.83 4.75 -26.35
C ILE A 76 23.02 4.04 -27.01
N LYS A 77 23.08 2.70 -26.91
CA LYS A 77 24.21 1.91 -27.45
C LYS A 77 24.28 1.94 -28.98
N GLU A 78 23.14 2.02 -29.63
CA GLU A 78 23.02 2.12 -31.10
C GLU A 78 23.29 3.54 -31.61
N GLY A 79 23.47 4.53 -30.72
CA GLY A 79 23.67 5.92 -31.11
C GLY A 79 22.41 6.53 -31.74
N ALA A 80 21.23 6.11 -31.30
CA ALA A 80 19.96 6.65 -31.79
C ALA A 80 19.88 8.18 -31.57
N PRO A 81 19.08 8.90 -32.39
CA PRO A 81 18.87 10.33 -32.21
C PRO A 81 18.46 10.67 -30.77
N LEU A 82 19.03 11.75 -30.22
CA LEU A 82 18.75 12.20 -28.85
C LEU A 82 17.26 12.32 -28.56
N GLU A 83 16.48 12.86 -29.51
CA GLU A 83 15.03 13.00 -29.39
C GLU A 83 14.32 11.65 -29.16
N ASN A 84 14.80 10.57 -29.78
CA ASN A 84 14.23 9.24 -29.59
C ASN A 84 14.54 8.70 -28.19
N VAL A 85 15.77 8.90 -27.71
CA VAL A 85 16.17 8.50 -26.35
C VAL A 85 15.38 9.29 -25.29
N GLU A 86 15.18 10.59 -25.50
CA GLU A 86 14.36 11.45 -24.64
C GLU A 86 12.90 10.97 -24.58
N LYS A 87 12.29 10.63 -25.72
CA LYS A 87 10.92 10.08 -25.77
C LYS A 87 10.77 8.79 -24.97
N ILE A 88 11.73 7.87 -25.06
CA ILE A 88 11.70 6.62 -24.28
C ILE A 88 11.86 6.93 -22.78
N GLN A 89 12.74 7.88 -22.42
CA GLN A 89 12.87 8.30 -21.03
C GLN A 89 11.56 8.85 -20.47
N ASP A 90 10.86 9.71 -21.22
CA ASP A 90 9.58 10.29 -20.79
C ASP A 90 8.51 9.22 -20.62
N GLU A 91 8.49 8.20 -21.49
CA GLU A 91 7.63 7.01 -21.34
C GLU A 91 7.92 6.29 -20.01
N ILE A 92 9.20 6.02 -19.71
CA ILE A 92 9.62 5.39 -18.44
C ILE A 92 9.16 6.25 -17.25
N LEU A 93 9.41 7.56 -17.28
CA LEU A 93 9.07 8.46 -16.19
C LEU A 93 7.56 8.53 -15.93
N LEU A 94 6.76 8.55 -16.99
CA LEU A 94 5.30 8.55 -16.91
C LEU A 94 4.79 7.24 -16.29
N ASP A 95 5.23 6.10 -16.81
CA ASP A 95 4.76 4.79 -16.36
C ASP A 95 5.28 4.44 -14.97
N LEU A 96 6.50 4.86 -14.61
CA LEU A 96 7.04 4.73 -13.26
C LEU A 96 6.23 5.56 -12.26
N SER A 97 5.74 6.73 -12.67
CA SER A 97 4.86 7.56 -11.85
C SER A 97 3.48 6.92 -11.64
N LYS A 98 2.96 6.18 -12.63
CA LYS A 98 1.75 5.35 -12.46
C LYS A 98 2.03 4.18 -11.52
N GLY A 99 3.14 3.47 -11.71
CA GLY A 99 3.56 2.36 -10.85
C GLY A 99 3.72 2.78 -9.38
N LEU A 100 4.33 3.94 -9.13
CA LEU A 100 4.45 4.50 -7.78
C LEU A 100 3.09 4.77 -7.15
N LYS A 101 2.13 5.35 -7.89
CA LYS A 101 0.76 5.55 -7.39
C LYS A 101 0.09 4.23 -7.05
N LEU A 102 0.25 3.21 -7.89
CA LEU A 102 -0.28 1.88 -7.61
C LEU A 102 0.30 1.32 -6.33
N VAL A 103 1.62 1.39 -6.14
CA VAL A 103 2.30 0.93 -4.91
C VAL A 103 1.88 1.73 -3.67
N LYS A 104 1.56 3.03 -3.82
CA LYS A 104 1.14 3.91 -2.72
C LYS A 104 -0.35 3.83 -2.38
N ASN A 105 -1.22 3.48 -3.32
CA ASN A 105 -2.68 3.53 -3.14
C ASN A 105 -3.27 2.43 -2.24
N GLU A 106 -2.46 1.60 -1.60
CA GLU A 106 -2.95 0.91 -0.41
C GLU A 106 -2.88 1.88 0.76
N VAL A 107 -4.05 2.32 1.22
CA VAL A 107 -4.20 2.60 2.65
C VAL A 107 -3.70 1.35 3.34
N SER A 108 -2.56 1.44 4.03
CA SER A 108 -1.87 0.30 4.62
C SER A 108 -2.91 -0.56 5.34
N PHE A 109 -3.11 -1.81 4.91
CA PHE A 109 -4.07 -2.71 5.58
C PHE A 109 -3.78 -2.78 7.08
N SER A 110 -2.49 -2.76 7.45
CA SER A 110 -2.05 -2.64 8.84
C SER A 110 -2.50 -1.34 9.50
N GLY A 111 -2.45 -0.21 8.79
CA GLY A 111 -2.96 1.08 9.27
C GLY A 111 -4.47 1.07 9.50
N LEU A 112 -5.24 0.57 8.53
CA LEU A 112 -6.70 0.40 8.64
C LEU A 112 -7.07 -0.59 9.74
N PHE A 113 -6.31 -1.67 9.88
CA PHE A 113 -6.49 -2.66 10.93
C PHE A 113 -6.27 -2.04 12.31
N ILE A 114 -5.17 -1.33 12.52
CA ILE A 114 -4.88 -0.68 13.81
C ILE A 114 -5.90 0.42 14.11
N GLN A 115 -6.33 1.19 13.10
CA GLN A 115 -7.38 2.19 13.27
C GLN A 115 -8.70 1.56 13.69
N SER A 116 -9.16 0.55 12.95
CA SER A 116 -10.42 -0.15 13.22
C SER A 116 -10.36 -0.87 14.57
N PHE A 117 -9.25 -1.53 14.88
CA PHE A 117 -8.98 -2.14 16.18
C PHE A 117 -9.06 -1.12 17.31
N SER A 118 -8.44 0.05 17.16
CA SER A 118 -8.48 1.10 18.19
C SER A 118 -9.90 1.65 18.42
N ILE A 119 -10.74 1.68 17.38
CA ILE A 119 -12.15 2.09 17.50
C ILE A 119 -12.92 1.01 18.27
N ILE A 120 -12.86 -0.24 17.82
CA ILE A 120 -13.55 -1.39 18.44
C ILE A 120 -13.16 -1.54 19.90
N VAL A 121 -11.86 -1.43 20.22
CA VAL A 121 -11.36 -1.52 21.59
C VAL A 121 -11.93 -0.40 22.46
N ARG A 122 -11.95 0.84 21.97
CA ARG A 122 -12.51 1.99 22.71
C ARG A 122 -13.99 1.78 23.01
N GLU A 123 -14.78 1.43 22.01
CA GLU A 123 -16.22 1.18 22.13
C GLU A 123 -16.53 -0.04 23.01
N GLY A 124 -15.70 -1.09 22.90
CA GLY A 124 -15.78 -2.28 23.74
C GLY A 124 -15.53 -1.96 25.21
N PHE A 125 -14.51 -1.16 25.52
CA PHE A 125 -14.24 -0.73 26.90
C PHE A 125 -15.39 0.11 27.48
N GLU A 126 -15.95 1.05 26.71
CA GLU A 126 -17.09 1.84 27.14
C GLU A 126 -18.29 0.96 27.49
N THR A 127 -18.57 -0.05 26.66
CA THR A 127 -19.66 -1.01 26.89
C THR A 127 -19.45 -1.83 28.16
N ILE A 128 -18.22 -2.33 28.38
CA ILE A 128 -17.88 -3.08 29.60
C ILE A 128 -18.05 -2.20 30.84
N LEU A 129 -17.63 -0.94 30.78
CA LEU A 129 -17.77 0.00 31.88
C LEU A 129 -19.24 0.28 32.22
N ILE A 130 -20.11 0.45 31.21
CA ILE A 130 -21.55 0.61 31.40
C ILE A 130 -22.14 -0.63 32.09
N ILE A 131 -21.81 -1.83 31.59
CA ILE A 131 -22.30 -3.09 32.19
C ILE A 131 -21.81 -3.21 33.65
N ALA A 132 -20.55 -2.93 33.92
CA ALA A 132 -19.99 -2.97 35.26
C ALA A 132 -20.69 -1.97 36.19
N ALA A 133 -21.00 -0.76 35.70
CA ALA A 133 -21.75 0.25 36.45
C ALA A 133 -23.17 -0.23 36.77
N LEU A 134 -23.88 -0.81 35.81
CA LEU A 134 -25.23 -1.36 36.00
C LEU A 134 -25.23 -2.51 37.03
N ILE A 135 -24.28 -3.44 36.92
CA ILE A 135 -24.14 -4.55 37.89
C ILE A 135 -23.84 -3.99 39.28
N SER A 136 -22.89 -3.05 39.38
CA SER A 136 -22.52 -2.43 40.66
C SER A 136 -23.69 -1.69 41.30
N PHE A 137 -24.48 -0.98 40.50
CA PHE A 137 -25.69 -0.30 40.94
C PHE A 137 -26.74 -1.28 41.49
N LEU A 138 -27.04 -2.36 40.75
CA LEU A 138 -28.01 -3.37 41.19
C LEU A 138 -27.58 -4.03 42.51
N ARG A 139 -26.31 -4.43 42.62
CA ARG A 139 -25.76 -4.99 43.87
C ARG A 139 -25.85 -4.01 45.02
N LYS A 140 -25.50 -2.73 44.80
CA LYS A 140 -25.59 -1.68 45.83
C LYS A 140 -27.03 -1.43 46.28
N SER A 141 -28.00 -1.58 45.38
CA SER A 141 -29.43 -1.45 45.69
C SER A 141 -30.08 -2.69 46.33
N LYS A 142 -29.29 -3.72 46.68
CA LYS A 142 -29.77 -5.04 47.17
C LYS A 142 -30.71 -5.76 46.20
N ASN A 143 -30.57 -5.50 44.91
CA ASN A 143 -31.41 -6.06 43.86
C ASN A 143 -30.65 -7.09 43.02
N ASP A 144 -29.89 -7.95 43.69
CA ASP A 144 -28.99 -8.93 43.07
C ASP A 144 -29.70 -9.89 42.11
N ALA A 145 -30.99 -10.16 42.34
CA ALA A 145 -31.81 -11.00 41.47
C ALA A 145 -31.84 -10.48 40.01
N HIS A 146 -31.77 -9.16 39.81
CA HIS A 146 -31.83 -8.55 38.48
C HIS A 146 -30.48 -8.50 37.76
N VAL A 147 -29.36 -8.81 38.44
CA VAL A 147 -28.04 -8.94 37.79
C VAL A 147 -28.07 -10.05 36.74
N LYS A 148 -28.85 -11.11 36.97
CA LYS A 148 -29.07 -12.19 36.00
C LYS A 148 -29.66 -11.66 34.69
N ASN A 149 -30.55 -10.66 34.75
CA ASN A 149 -31.18 -10.09 33.55
C ASN A 149 -30.16 -9.36 32.67
N ILE A 150 -29.16 -8.71 33.27
CA ILE A 150 -28.06 -8.09 32.52
C ILE A 150 -27.27 -9.16 31.74
N HIS A 151 -26.92 -10.27 32.39
CA HIS A 151 -26.19 -11.35 31.74
C HIS A 151 -26.98 -11.99 30.60
N ILE A 152 -28.29 -12.19 30.80
CA ILE A 152 -29.20 -12.69 29.75
C ILE A 152 -29.24 -11.70 28.58
N GLY A 153 -29.34 -10.40 28.85
CA GLY A 153 -29.31 -9.36 27.82
C GLY A 153 -28.02 -9.37 27.02
N VAL A 154 -26.86 -9.47 27.68
CA VAL A 154 -25.55 -9.56 27.03
C VAL A 154 -25.46 -10.82 26.14
N MET A 155 -25.80 -11.99 26.68
CA MET A 155 -25.77 -13.24 25.91
C MET A 155 -26.77 -13.22 24.75
N GLY A 156 -27.96 -12.66 24.95
CA GLY A 156 -28.96 -12.48 23.91
C GLY A 156 -28.46 -11.57 22.78
N GLY A 157 -27.80 -10.46 23.11
CA GLY A 157 -27.20 -9.55 22.13
C GLY A 157 -26.08 -10.19 21.32
N ILE A 158 -25.25 -11.01 21.96
CA ILE A 158 -24.18 -11.77 21.27
C ILE A 158 -24.80 -12.78 20.30
N LEU A 159 -25.77 -13.58 20.75
CA LEU A 159 -26.44 -14.56 19.90
C LEU A 159 -27.18 -13.90 18.73
N ALA A 160 -27.89 -12.80 18.96
CA ALA A 160 -28.56 -12.04 17.91
C ALA A 160 -27.58 -11.50 16.86
N SER A 161 -26.40 -11.05 17.28
CA SER A 161 -25.33 -10.62 16.36
C SER A 161 -24.86 -11.76 15.46
N PHE A 162 -24.62 -12.96 16.02
CA PHE A 162 -24.24 -14.14 15.23
C PHE A 162 -25.33 -14.58 14.25
N LEU A 163 -26.59 -14.58 14.69
CA LEU A 163 -27.73 -14.91 13.83
C LEU A 163 -27.87 -13.92 12.67
N THR A 164 -27.66 -12.63 12.94
CA THR A 164 -27.68 -11.59 11.90
C THR A 164 -26.55 -11.81 10.89
N ALA A 165 -25.34 -12.09 11.37
CA ALA A 165 -24.21 -12.38 10.49
C ALA A 165 -24.46 -13.60 9.61
N TYR A 166 -25.04 -14.66 10.17
CA TYR A 166 -25.43 -15.85 9.42
C TYR A 166 -26.49 -15.55 8.36
N ALA A 167 -27.55 -14.81 8.72
CA ALA A 167 -28.60 -14.44 7.78
C ALA A 167 -28.07 -13.58 6.62
N VAL A 168 -27.16 -12.63 6.90
CA VAL A 168 -26.52 -11.81 5.85
C VAL A 168 -25.66 -12.67 4.94
N HIS A 169 -24.89 -13.61 5.51
CA HIS A 169 -24.08 -14.54 4.72
C HIS A 169 -24.95 -15.40 3.80
N GLU A 170 -26.07 -15.92 4.28
CA GLU A 170 -27.00 -16.75 3.49
C GLU A 170 -27.67 -15.96 2.36
N VAL A 171 -28.05 -14.69 2.59
CA VAL A 171 -28.67 -13.84 1.56
C VAL A 171 -27.67 -13.38 0.50
N SER A 172 -26.39 -13.25 0.86
CA SER A 172 -25.34 -12.78 -0.04
C SER A 172 -24.68 -13.89 -0.86
N ASN A 173 -25.09 -15.15 -0.67
CA ASN A 173 -24.55 -16.35 -1.31
C ASN A 173 -25.60 -17.00 -2.23
#